data_AF-A0A1H7A9P9-F1
#
_entry.id   AF-A0A1H7A9P9-F1
#
_cell.length_a   1.000
_cell.length_b   1.000
_cell.length_c   1.000
_cell.angle_alpha   90.00
_cell.angle_beta   90.00
_cell.angle_gamma   90.00
#
_symmetry.space_group_name_H-M   'P 1'
#
loop_
_entity.id
_entity.type
_entity.pdbx_description
1 polymer ?
#
loop_
_entity_poly.entity_id
_entity_poly.type
_entity_poly.pdbx_seq_one_letter_code
_entity_poly.pdbx_strand_id
1 'polypeptide(L)'
;MSETRKGVRGFDLDLHVAFSRPLPRAEALSALLVLEGLRVDLYQPHPQAIRRTEAGASDLAGEVPSARLTGPLGDPELVRSGLRALLGGPARTVEVGLRGYLRSAEGQTEWMPWRKNAVLRRTQVEGVAFTEGVKYILE
;
A
#
# COMPACT_ATOMS: atom_id res chain seq x y z
N MET A 1 -36.31 5.81 20.16
CA MET A 1 -35.48 4.60 20.00
C MET A 1 -34.26 4.99 19.19
N SER A 2 -33.05 4.93 19.78
CA SER A 2 -31.82 5.31 19.07
C SER A 2 -31.35 4.11 18.27
N GLU A 3 -31.50 4.15 16.95
CA GLU A 3 -31.09 3.08 16.06
C GLU A 3 -29.57 3.15 15.88
N THR A 4 -28.84 2.32 16.61
CA THR A 4 -27.38 2.22 16.47
C THR A 4 -27.06 1.60 15.12
N ARG A 5 -26.63 2.41 14.15
CA ARG A 5 -26.20 1.90 12.84
C ARG A 5 -24.97 1.02 13.05
N LYS A 6 -25.10 -0.28 12.72
CA LYS A 6 -24.00 -1.24 12.84
C LYS A 6 -22.95 -0.95 11.75
N GLY A 7 -21.68 -0.98 12.13
CA GLY A 7 -20.57 -0.91 11.18
C GLY A 7 -20.56 -2.10 10.20
N VAL A 8 -19.98 -1.90 9.03
CA VAL A 8 -19.89 -2.91 7.96
C VAL A 8 -18.53 -3.58 8.00
N ARG A 9 -18.51 -4.91 8.02
CA ARG A 9 -17.29 -5.71 7.88
C ARG A 9 -17.05 -6.03 6.41
N GLY A 10 -15.78 -6.10 6.01
CA GLY A 10 -15.41 -6.48 4.65
C GLY A 10 -13.91 -6.73 4.53
N PHE A 11 -13.48 -6.88 3.28
CA PHE A 11 -12.07 -7.00 2.91
C PHE A 11 -11.78 -6.03 1.78
N ASP A 12 -10.71 -5.27 1.93
CA ASP A 12 -10.17 -4.42 0.89
C ASP A 12 -8.76 -4.90 0.55
N LEU A 13 -8.36 -4.72 -0.69
CA LEU A 13 -6.98 -4.80 -1.10
C LEU A 13 -6.18 -3.73 -0.35
N ASP A 14 -5.11 -4.14 0.31
CA ASP A 14 -4.18 -3.29 1.06
C ASP A 14 -2.77 -3.57 0.52
N LEU A 15 -2.17 -2.58 -0.13
CA LEU A 15 -0.78 -2.64 -0.60
C LEU A 15 0.07 -1.63 0.15
N HIS A 16 1.29 -2.03 0.48
CA HIS A 16 2.34 -1.13 0.92
C HIS A 16 3.55 -1.29 -0.01
N VAL A 17 3.90 -0.22 -0.71
CA VAL A 17 5.01 -0.16 -1.66
C VAL A 17 6.14 0.60 -1.00
N ALA A 18 7.29 -0.05 -0.82
CA ALA A 18 8.52 0.63 -0.46
C ALA A 18 9.36 0.84 -1.73
N PHE A 19 9.73 2.08 -2.02
CA PHE A 19 10.54 2.41 -3.20
C PHE A 19 12.02 2.08 -2.98
N SER A 20 12.75 1.81 -4.07
CA SER A 20 14.18 1.48 -4.05
C SER A 20 15.07 2.65 -3.68
N ARG A 21 14.61 3.85 -4.01
CA ARG A 21 15.06 5.14 -3.49
C ARG A 21 13.81 5.98 -3.19
N PRO A 22 13.87 6.95 -2.27
CA PRO A 22 12.80 7.93 -2.15
C PRO A 22 12.55 8.62 -3.52
N LEU A 23 11.27 8.82 -3.85
CA LEU A 23 10.86 9.41 -5.12
C LEU A 23 10.24 10.79 -4.91
N PRO A 24 10.43 11.75 -5.83
CA PRO A 24 9.61 12.95 -5.86
C PRO A 24 8.12 12.61 -5.88
N ARG A 25 7.29 13.37 -5.17
CA ARG A 25 5.84 13.12 -5.07
C ARG A 25 5.16 12.85 -6.41
N ALA A 26 5.49 13.61 -7.46
CA ALA A 26 4.92 13.43 -8.78
C ALA A 26 5.30 12.07 -9.40
N GLU A 27 6.58 11.69 -9.31
CA GLU A 27 7.09 10.40 -9.78
C GLU A 27 6.46 9.23 -9.02
N ALA A 28 6.33 9.35 -7.68
CA ALA A 28 5.67 8.36 -6.85
C ALA A 28 4.21 8.16 -7.25
N LEU A 29 3.45 9.25 -7.47
CA LEU A 29 2.06 9.15 -7.93
C LEU A 29 1.96 8.49 -9.30
N SER A 30 2.79 8.92 -10.26
CA SER A 30 2.82 8.34 -11.61
C SER A 30 3.13 6.85 -11.60
N ALA A 31 4.08 6.40 -10.77
CA ALA A 31 4.40 4.98 -10.62
C ALA A 31 3.22 4.15 -10.09
N LEU A 32 2.37 4.74 -9.25
CA LEU A 32 1.24 4.07 -8.61
C LEU A 32 -0.04 4.06 -9.45
N LEU A 33 -0.10 4.85 -10.54
CA LEU A 33 -1.26 4.88 -11.46
C LEU A 33 -1.53 3.52 -12.13
N VAL A 34 -0.56 2.61 -12.15
CA VAL A 34 -0.75 1.23 -12.67
C VAL A 34 -1.75 0.41 -11.85
N LEU A 35 -2.15 0.90 -10.66
CA LEU A 35 -3.16 0.30 -9.78
C LEU A 35 -4.36 1.25 -9.64
N GLU A 36 -5.12 1.41 -10.72
CA GLU A 36 -6.29 2.29 -10.77
C GLU A 36 -7.38 1.90 -9.77
N GLY A 37 -8.18 2.88 -9.35
CA GLY A 37 -9.32 2.68 -8.44
C GLY A 37 -8.95 2.51 -6.96
N LEU A 38 -7.66 2.50 -6.61
CA LEU A 38 -7.21 2.47 -5.22
C LEU A 38 -6.97 3.87 -4.67
N ARG A 39 -7.30 4.06 -3.39
CA ARG A 39 -6.91 5.26 -2.65
C ARG A 39 -5.41 5.20 -2.35
N VAL A 40 -4.68 6.24 -2.74
CA VAL A 40 -3.24 6.36 -2.50
C VAL A 40 -2.98 7.27 -1.30
N ASP A 41 -2.27 6.74 -0.30
CA ASP A 41 -1.72 7.48 0.83
C ASP A 41 -0.18 7.46 0.72
N LEU A 42 0.45 8.61 0.48
CA LEU A 42 1.91 8.72 0.42
C LEU A 42 2.48 8.95 1.81
N TYR A 43 3.50 8.19 2.19
CA TYR A 43 4.22 8.41 3.43
C TYR A 43 5.43 9.30 3.18
N GLN A 44 5.35 10.55 3.62
CA GLN A 44 6.50 11.46 3.62
C GLN A 44 7.26 11.34 4.95
N PRO A 45 8.61 11.43 4.95
CA PRO A 45 9.37 11.48 6.19
C PRO A 45 8.93 12.66 7.05
N HIS A 46 8.78 12.44 8.36
CA HIS A 46 8.46 13.53 9.28
C HIS A 46 9.57 14.60 9.24
N PRO A 47 9.25 15.92 9.29
CA PRO A 47 10.25 16.99 9.18
C PRO A 47 11.42 16.90 10.17
N GLN A 48 11.23 16.23 11.31
CA GLN A 48 12.28 15.99 12.31
C GLN A 48 13.32 14.94 11.89
N ALA A 49 12.98 14.00 11.00
CA ALA A 49 13.93 13.05 10.43
C ALA A 49 14.87 13.75 9.42
N ILE A 50 14.37 14.79 8.74
CA ILE A 50 15.12 15.57 7.75
C ILE A 50 16.29 16.33 8.41
N ARG A 51 16.08 16.88 9.63
CA ARG A 51 17.11 17.62 10.38
C ARG A 51 18.29 16.78 10.87
N ARG A 52 18.18 15.45 10.90
CA ARG A 52 19.30 14.59 11.35
C ARG A 52 20.33 14.32 10.24
N THR A 53 20.02 14.76 9.01
CA THR A 53 20.82 14.59 7.80
C THR A 53 21.33 15.94 7.30
N GLU A 54 21.87 16.77 8.18
CA GLU A 54 22.34 18.12 7.82
C GLU A 54 23.73 18.08 7.15
N ALA A 55 23.69 17.77 5.84
CA ALA A 55 24.60 18.25 4.79
C ALA A 55 23.97 17.91 3.42
N GLY A 56 22.80 18.50 3.11
CA GLY A 56 22.03 18.22 1.88
C GLY A 56 20.50 18.19 2.02
N ALA A 57 19.97 18.47 3.21
CA ALA A 57 18.57 18.24 3.60
C ALA A 57 17.48 19.10 2.89
N SER A 58 17.83 19.98 1.95
CA SER A 58 16.84 20.80 1.25
C SER A 58 16.04 20.03 0.19
N ASP A 59 16.59 18.94 -0.36
CA ASP A 59 15.97 18.21 -1.49
C ASP A 59 15.06 17.05 -1.06
N LEU A 60 15.17 16.58 0.19
CA LEU A 60 14.32 15.50 0.73
C LEU A 60 12.91 15.97 1.14
N ALA A 61 12.70 17.29 1.24
CA ALA A 61 11.42 17.90 1.60
C ALA A 61 10.43 17.77 0.43
N GLY A 62 9.91 16.57 0.21
CA GLY A 62 9.04 16.24 -0.93
C GLY A 62 9.25 14.83 -1.48
N GLU A 63 10.29 14.14 -1.02
CA GLU A 63 10.54 12.76 -1.39
C GLU A 63 9.69 11.78 -0.58
N VAL A 64 9.26 10.72 -1.26
CA VAL A 64 8.33 9.71 -0.79
C VAL A 64 9.07 8.38 -0.78
N PRO A 65 9.45 7.85 0.40
CA PRO A 65 10.08 6.52 0.51
C PRO A 65 9.09 5.37 0.32
N SER A 66 7.81 5.57 0.65
CA SER A 66 6.80 4.52 0.53
C SER A 66 5.38 5.08 0.37
N ALA A 67 4.48 4.23 -0.08
CA ALA A 67 3.07 4.56 -0.26
C ALA A 67 2.19 3.36 0.10
N ARG A 68 0.99 3.66 0.61
CA ARG A 68 -0.07 2.68 0.85
C ARG A 68 -1.20 2.88 -0.16
N LEU A 69 -1.72 1.78 -0.67
CA LEU A 69 -2.85 1.77 -1.57
C LEU A 69 -3.95 0.89 -0.98
N THR A 70 -5.16 1.43 -0.86
CA THR A 70 -6.29 0.69 -0.29
C THR A 70 -7.54 0.84 -1.14
N GLY A 71 -8.31 -0.23 -1.31
CA GLY A 71 -9.58 -0.19 -2.03
C GLY A 71 -10.14 -1.58 -2.30
N PRO A 72 -11.31 -1.68 -2.94
CA PRO A 72 -11.86 -2.98 -3.32
C PRO A 72 -10.92 -3.70 -4.29
N LEU A 73 -10.90 -5.04 -4.22
CA LEU A 73 -10.20 -5.84 -5.23
C LEU A 73 -10.95 -5.72 -6.56
N GLY A 74 -10.30 -5.13 -7.56
CA GLY A 74 -10.73 -5.15 -8.96
C GLY A 74 -10.35 -6.47 -9.65
N ASP A 75 -9.84 -6.40 -10.87
CA ASP A 75 -9.32 -7.56 -11.58
C ASP A 75 -7.98 -8.03 -10.98
N PRO A 76 -7.90 -9.27 -10.44
CA PRO A 76 -6.65 -9.82 -9.90
C PRO A 76 -5.48 -9.81 -10.88
N GLU A 77 -5.73 -10.02 -12.18
CA GLU A 77 -4.66 -10.05 -13.18
C GLU A 77 -4.11 -8.65 -13.46
N LEU A 78 -4.96 -7.61 -13.45
CA LEU A 78 -4.51 -6.23 -13.53
C LEU A 78 -3.66 -5.86 -12.31
N VAL A 79 -4.07 -6.28 -11.11
CA VAL A 79 -3.27 -6.07 -9.90
C VAL A 79 -1.91 -6.78 -10.01
N ARG A 80 -1.87 -8.05 -10.45
CA ARG A 80 -0.60 -8.77 -10.68
C ARG A 80 0.26 -8.08 -11.72
N SER A 81 -0.33 -7.59 -12.82
CA SER A 81 0.39 -6.82 -13.83
C SER A 81 1.01 -5.54 -13.24
N GLY A 82 0.24 -4.78 -12.45
CA GLY A 82 0.73 -3.61 -11.73
C GLY A 82 1.85 -3.93 -10.73
N LEU A 83 1.73 -5.04 -10.00
CA LEU A 83 2.80 -5.53 -9.11
C LEU A 83 4.09 -5.85 -9.88
N ARG A 84 3.99 -6.53 -11.03
CA ARG A 84 5.15 -6.82 -11.90
C ARG A 84 5.81 -5.51 -12.38
N ALA A 85 5.01 -4.53 -12.80
CA ALA A 85 5.52 -3.22 -13.25
C ALA A 85 6.23 -2.46 -12.13
N LEU A 86 5.65 -2.42 -10.92
CA LEU A 86 6.25 -1.79 -9.75
C LEU A 86 7.57 -2.45 -9.35
N LEU A 87 7.57 -3.79 -9.22
CA LEU A 87 8.73 -4.58 -8.77
C LEU A 87 9.85 -4.65 -9.82
N GLY A 88 9.51 -4.52 -11.11
CA GLY A 88 10.47 -4.38 -12.20
C GLY A 88 11.03 -2.96 -12.37
N GLY A 89 10.44 -1.97 -11.68
CA GLY A 89 10.84 -0.58 -11.76
C GLY A 89 11.16 0.01 -10.37
N PRO A 90 10.35 0.96 -9.87
CA PRO A 90 10.73 1.77 -8.73
C PRO A 90 10.60 1.09 -7.36
N ALA A 91 9.86 -0.02 -7.25
CA ALA A 91 9.61 -0.66 -5.95
C ALA A 91 10.74 -1.59 -5.53
N ARG A 92 11.25 -1.40 -4.30
CA ARG A 92 12.12 -2.35 -3.62
C ARG A 92 11.36 -3.39 -2.85
N THR A 93 10.20 -3.16 -2.28
CA THR A 93 9.36 -4.26 -1.78
C THR A 93 7.91 -3.90 -1.94
N VAL A 94 7.06 -4.91 -2.10
CA VAL A 94 5.61 -4.71 -2.07
C VAL A 94 5.00 -5.71 -1.11
N GLU A 95 4.31 -5.19 -0.09
CA GLU A 95 3.37 -5.98 0.70
C GLU A 95 1.98 -5.84 0.07
N VAL A 96 1.26 -6.94 -0.13
CA VAL A 96 -0.07 -6.95 -0.76
C VAL A 96 -0.96 -8.03 -0.15
N GLY A 97 -2.23 -7.73 0.09
CA GLY A 97 -3.19 -8.73 0.53
C GLY A 97 -4.61 -8.18 0.67
N LEU A 98 -5.58 -9.08 0.89
CA LEU A 98 -6.94 -8.68 1.26
C LEU A 98 -7.03 -8.53 2.77
N ARG A 99 -7.05 -7.29 3.26
CA ARG A 99 -7.11 -7.00 4.68
C ARG A 99 -8.55 -6.84 5.13
N GLY A 100 -8.90 -7.57 6.19
CA GLY A 100 -10.19 -7.40 6.84
C GLY A 100 -10.31 -6.00 7.45
N TYR A 101 -11.50 -5.41 7.40
CA TYR A 101 -11.79 -4.15 8.04
C TYR A 101 -13.17 -4.15 8.72
N LEU A 102 -13.35 -3.20 9.64
CA LEU A 102 -14.63 -2.77 10.18
C LEU A 102 -14.80 -1.28 9.86
N ARG A 103 -15.77 -0.94 9.01
CA ARG A 103 -16.07 0.44 8.64
C ARG A 103 -17.25 0.94 9.47
N SER A 104 -17.03 1.97 10.30
CA SER A 104 -18.07 2.58 11.12
C SER A 104 -19.10 3.32 10.25
N ALA A 105 -20.26 3.65 10.83
CA ALA A 105 -21.29 4.41 10.14
C ALA A 105 -20.82 5.85 9.80
N GLU A 106 -19.83 6.35 10.55
CA GLU A 106 -19.17 7.65 10.37
C GLU A 106 -18.00 7.58 9.36
N GLY A 107 -17.77 6.42 8.74
CA GLY A 107 -16.75 6.22 7.70
C GLY A 107 -15.35 5.91 8.22
N GLN A 108 -15.14 5.80 9.53
CA GLN A 108 -13.85 5.38 10.08
C GLN A 108 -13.60 3.91 9.75
N THR A 109 -12.41 3.58 9.25
CA THR A 109 -12.04 2.21 8.92
C THR A 109 -11.03 1.69 9.93
N GLU A 110 -11.45 0.72 10.73
CA GLU A 110 -10.58 -0.06 11.60
C GLU A 110 -10.07 -1.29 10.86
N TRP A 111 -8.75 -1.40 10.72
CA TRP A 111 -8.12 -2.50 10.00
C TRP A 111 -7.82 -3.67 10.92
N MET A 112 -8.31 -4.85 10.56
CA MET A 112 -8.06 -6.08 11.31
C MET A 112 -6.59 -6.53 11.17
N PRO A 113 -6.05 -7.28 12.15
CA PRO A 113 -4.73 -7.88 12.02
C PRO A 113 -4.70 -8.92 10.89
N TRP A 114 -3.53 -9.06 10.27
CA TRP A 114 -3.28 -10.14 9.31
C TRP A 114 -3.30 -11.49 10.03
N ARG A 115 -3.92 -12.49 9.40
CA ARG A 115 -3.95 -13.86 9.91
C ARG A 115 -2.65 -14.59 9.61
N LYS A 116 -2.03 -14.30 8.47
CA LYS A 116 -0.81 -14.96 8.00
C LYS A 116 0.00 -14.04 7.11
N ASN A 117 1.33 -14.22 7.14
CA ASN A 117 2.24 -13.64 6.16
C ASN A 117 2.83 -14.75 5.27
N ALA A 118 3.01 -14.45 3.99
CA ALA A 118 3.70 -15.30 3.02
C ALA A 118 4.76 -14.48 2.32
N VAL A 119 6.02 -14.91 2.38
CA VAL A 119 7.12 -14.24 1.68
C VAL A 119 7.30 -14.92 0.34
N LEU A 120 7.32 -14.12 -0.73
CA LEU A 120 7.52 -14.55 -2.10
C LEU A 120 8.70 -13.78 -2.68
N ARG A 121 9.43 -14.42 -3.60
CA ARG A 121 10.42 -13.67 -4.38
C ARG A 121 9.69 -12.64 -5.23
N ARG A 122 10.33 -11.50 -5.47
CA ARG A 122 9.87 -10.45 -6.40
C ARG A 122 9.33 -10.96 -7.74
N THR A 123 9.95 -12.01 -8.27
CA THR A 123 9.60 -12.60 -9.58
C THR A 123 8.41 -13.53 -9.53
N GLN A 124 7.91 -13.89 -8.34
CA GLN A 124 6.85 -14.87 -8.12
C GLN A 124 5.48 -14.19 -7.86
N VAL A 125 5.15 -13.17 -8.65
CA VAL A 125 3.89 -12.42 -8.52
C VAL A 125 2.65 -13.32 -8.70
N GLU A 126 2.74 -14.39 -9.50
CA GLU A 126 1.65 -15.38 -9.64
C GLU A 126 1.27 -16.06 -8.33
N GLY A 127 2.18 -16.11 -7.36
CA GLY A 127 1.93 -16.68 -6.03
C GLY A 127 0.97 -15.86 -5.17
N VAL A 128 0.64 -14.62 -5.58
CA VAL A 128 -0.32 -13.78 -4.87
C VAL A 128 -1.74 -14.26 -5.18
N ALA A 129 -2.29 -15.04 -4.25
CA ALA A 129 -3.61 -15.65 -4.40
C ALA A 129 -4.77 -14.76 -3.87
N PHE A 130 -4.48 -13.57 -3.33
CA PHE A 130 -5.48 -12.66 -2.75
C PHE A 130 -6.39 -13.31 -1.69
N THR A 131 -5.84 -14.21 -0.89
CA THR A 131 -6.58 -14.86 0.20
C THR A 131 -6.87 -13.87 1.32
N GLU A 132 -8.12 -13.87 1.80
CA GLU A 132 -8.57 -13.04 2.93
C GLU A 132 -7.69 -13.19 4.18
N GLY A 133 -7.20 -12.07 4.68
CA GLY A 133 -6.35 -12.00 5.87
C GLY A 133 -4.92 -12.50 5.65
N VAL A 134 -4.49 -12.80 4.43
CA VAL A 134 -3.11 -13.17 4.12
C VAL A 134 -2.37 -11.98 3.50
N LYS A 135 -1.23 -11.62 4.08
CA LYS A 135 -0.30 -10.64 3.53
C LYS A 135 0.82 -11.35 2.77
N TYR A 136 0.98 -11.02 1.50
CA TYR A 136 2.10 -11.45 0.68
C TYR A 136 3.17 -10.38 0.67
N ILE A 137 4.42 -10.74 0.93
CA ILE A 137 5.58 -9.84 0.95
C ILE A 137 6.46 -10.23 -0.23
N LEU A 138 6.55 -9.35 -1.23
CA LEU A 138 7.34 -9.54 -2.44
C LEU A 138 8.67 -8.80 -2.29
N GLU A 139 9.74 -9.55 -2.05
CA GLU A 139 11.10 -9.01 -1.83
C GLU A 139 12.22 -9.78 -2.56
#